data_AF-A0A7S3JMH0-F1
#
_entry.id   AF-A0A7S3JMH0-F1
#
_cell.length_a   1.000
_cell.length_b   1.000
_cell.length_c   1.000
_cell.angle_alpha   90.00
_cell.angle_beta   90.00
_cell.angle_gamma   90.00
#
_symmetry.space_group_name_H-M   'P 1'
#
loop_
_entity.id
_entity.type
_entity.pdbx_description
1 polymer ?
#
loop_
_entity_poly.entity_id
_entity_poly.type
_entity_poly.pdbx_seq_one_letter_code
_entity_poly.pdbx_strand_id
1 'polypeptide(L)'
;EIIGSKTSEKYKDREDHLEYRSVTFVPSSKEKRNTSDLEFKDIHFKCGKILSMVQKFGLNPELPAEDQIRETVFDIERGDVYIYYHYKDGKITAKEKPYKRKDLINNSSAVDDMNNKETEESALQQEQKKIHEMEIDCHHQINAQEESALTEKEARVTKEKEIMSNRLNNDQEVIFKDILEKSYYDKARDKMKQGKKKEEEDTGKEQEKDFLYPILEKLRFTEISELTQEQAMEVKNVALQRLKERLLIRAQIIQSRLEQETKALQDAFQSLKRKGDHTTTEDEHEYEKKVTAANFKIEILTERAS
;
A
#
# COMPACT_ATOMS: atom_id res chain seq x y z
N GLU A 1 23.48 17.60 -12.17
CA GLU A 1 23.45 16.21 -11.69
C GLU A 1 23.47 15.29 -12.89
N ILE A 2 24.42 14.35 -12.96
CA ILE A 2 24.41 13.32 -14.01
C ILE A 2 23.59 12.15 -13.45
N ILE A 3 22.32 12.10 -13.85
CA ILE A 3 21.37 11.04 -13.47
C ILE A 3 21.98 9.68 -13.88
N GLY A 4 22.02 8.73 -12.95
CA GLY A 4 22.52 7.36 -13.20
C GLY A 4 24.01 7.12 -12.97
N SER A 5 24.71 8.05 -12.30
CA SER A 5 26.13 7.89 -11.93
C SER A 5 26.44 8.20 -10.46
N LYS A 6 25.62 9.03 -9.84
CA LYS A 6 25.75 9.41 -8.42
C LYS A 6 24.39 9.66 -7.82
N THR A 7 24.16 9.07 -6.65
CA THR A 7 23.01 9.35 -5.79
C THR A 7 23.53 10.02 -4.52
N SER A 8 22.86 11.08 -4.06
CA SER A 8 23.26 11.78 -2.85
C SER A 8 22.08 12.24 -2.02
N GLU A 9 22.31 12.29 -0.71
CA GLU A 9 21.31 12.52 0.31
C GLU A 9 21.84 13.59 1.27
N LYS A 10 20.94 14.45 1.71
CA LYS A 10 21.23 15.50 2.69
C LYS A 10 20.28 15.33 3.85
N TYR A 11 20.83 15.37 5.04
CA TYR A 11 20.13 15.18 6.29
C TYR A 11 20.20 16.45 7.12
N LYS A 12 19.20 16.64 7.98
CA LYS A 12 19.18 17.67 9.00
C LYS A 12 18.71 17.03 10.30
N ASP A 13 19.26 17.49 11.41
CA ASP A 13 18.79 17.18 12.77
C ASP A 13 18.74 15.67 13.09
N ARG A 14 19.70 14.89 12.56
CA ARG A 14 19.88 13.48 12.96
C ARG A 14 20.69 13.39 14.26
N GLU A 15 20.34 12.42 15.09
CA GLU A 15 21.03 12.14 16.36
C GLU A 15 22.49 11.72 16.18
N ASP A 16 22.81 11.06 15.06
CA ASP A 16 24.17 10.64 14.70
C ASP A 16 24.98 11.74 13.99
N HIS A 17 24.43 12.96 13.88
CA HIS A 17 25.01 14.09 13.16
C HIS A 17 25.39 13.81 11.70
N LEU A 18 24.87 12.75 11.06
CA LEU A 18 25.08 12.56 9.63
C LEU A 18 24.40 13.69 8.85
N GLU A 19 25.16 14.42 8.04
CA GLU A 19 24.66 15.57 7.26
C GLU A 19 24.54 15.24 5.77
N TYR A 20 25.43 14.39 5.26
CA TYR A 20 25.49 14.08 3.85
C TYR A 20 25.93 12.65 3.63
N ARG A 21 25.31 12.00 2.65
CA ARG A 21 25.75 10.71 2.15
C ARG A 21 25.69 10.70 0.63
N SER A 22 26.64 10.05 -0.01
CA SER A 22 26.56 9.82 -1.44
C SER A 22 27.19 8.51 -1.87
N VAL A 23 26.62 7.92 -2.91
CA VAL A 23 27.14 6.75 -3.61
C VAL A 23 27.40 7.11 -5.05
N THR A 24 28.60 6.79 -5.54
CA THR A 24 28.97 6.88 -6.95
C THR A 24 29.02 5.46 -7.50
N PHE A 25 28.33 5.22 -8.60
CA PHE A 25 28.20 3.88 -9.18
C PHE A 25 28.20 3.95 -10.70
N VAL A 26 28.51 2.81 -11.32
CA VAL A 26 28.42 2.64 -12.78
C VAL A 26 27.37 1.58 -13.08
N PRO A 27 26.44 1.84 -14.02
CA PRO A 27 25.48 0.83 -14.47
C PRO A 27 26.22 -0.43 -14.92
N SER A 28 25.85 -1.60 -14.39
CA SER A 28 26.58 -2.83 -14.67
C SER A 28 26.32 -3.30 -16.11
N SER A 29 27.30 -3.14 -16.99
CA SER A 29 27.28 -3.64 -18.37
C SER A 29 27.89 -5.04 -18.43
N LYS A 30 27.13 -6.10 -18.11
CA LYS A 30 27.40 -7.53 -18.43
C LYS A 30 28.83 -8.08 -18.29
N GLU A 31 29.75 -7.44 -17.55
CA GLU A 31 31.11 -7.94 -17.37
C GLU A 31 31.26 -8.74 -16.07
N LYS A 32 32.32 -9.57 -16.05
CA LYS A 32 32.54 -10.64 -15.08
C LYS A 32 32.55 -10.11 -13.66
N ARG A 33 31.63 -10.65 -12.87
CA ARG A 33 31.41 -10.31 -11.47
C ARG A 33 32.52 -10.90 -10.62
N ASN A 34 33.22 -10.06 -9.86
CA ASN A 34 34.02 -10.51 -8.73
C ASN A 34 33.11 -10.55 -7.50
N THR A 35 33.22 -11.62 -6.70
CA THR A 35 32.36 -11.91 -5.55
C THR A 35 32.50 -10.94 -4.38
N SER A 36 33.45 -10.00 -4.43
CA SER A 36 33.76 -9.03 -3.37
C SER A 36 33.25 -7.61 -3.63
N ASP A 37 32.60 -7.37 -4.77
CA ASP A 37 32.18 -6.03 -5.18
C ASP A 37 30.79 -5.71 -4.60
N LEU A 38 30.68 -4.58 -3.88
CA LEU A 38 29.41 -4.11 -3.32
C LEU A 38 28.49 -3.65 -4.47
N GLU A 39 27.24 -4.12 -4.46
CA GLU A 39 26.24 -3.84 -5.50
C GLU A 39 25.22 -2.79 -5.06
N PHE A 40 24.96 -1.80 -5.90
CA PHE A 40 23.91 -0.81 -5.67
C PHE A 40 22.69 -1.12 -6.52
N LYS A 41 21.52 -1.22 -5.89
CA LYS A 41 20.24 -1.44 -6.58
C LYS A 41 19.48 -0.13 -6.69
N ASP A 42 19.72 0.57 -7.78
CA ASP A 42 19.04 1.84 -8.09
C ASP A 42 17.64 1.60 -8.68
N ILE A 43 16.65 2.38 -8.25
CA ILE A 43 15.26 2.33 -8.76
C ILE A 43 15.12 2.60 -10.27
N HIS A 44 16.07 3.32 -10.88
CA HIS A 44 16.09 3.64 -12.31
C HIS A 44 17.03 2.70 -13.09
N PHE A 45 18.13 2.27 -12.47
CA PHE A 45 19.16 1.44 -13.10
C PHE A 45 19.38 0.14 -12.31
N LYS A 46 18.39 -0.76 -12.35
CA LYS A 46 18.31 -2.18 -11.87
C LYS A 46 19.46 -2.77 -11.03
N CYS A 47 20.73 -2.61 -11.42
CA CYS A 47 21.92 -2.88 -10.61
C CYS A 47 23.16 -2.15 -11.18
N GLY A 48 23.98 -1.56 -10.31
CA GLY A 48 25.25 -0.90 -10.63
C GLY A 48 26.37 -1.32 -9.69
N LYS A 49 27.61 -1.33 -10.20
CA LYS A 49 28.81 -1.52 -9.37
C LYS A 49 29.12 -0.21 -8.64
N ILE A 50 29.29 -0.28 -7.32
CA ILE A 50 29.68 0.89 -6.52
C ILE A 50 31.16 1.20 -6.77
N LEU A 51 31.46 2.45 -7.10
CA LEU A 51 32.82 2.98 -7.21
C LEU A 51 33.28 3.56 -5.88
N SER A 52 32.45 4.39 -5.25
CA SER A 52 32.76 5.02 -3.98
C SER A 52 31.52 5.34 -3.15
N MET A 53 31.69 5.33 -1.82
CA MET A 53 30.69 5.79 -0.86
C MET A 53 31.31 6.87 0.02
N VAL A 54 30.56 7.93 0.30
CA VAL A 54 31.02 9.06 1.12
C VAL A 54 29.96 9.37 2.17
N GLN A 55 30.37 9.55 3.42
CA GLN A 55 29.53 10.08 4.50
C GLN A 55 30.21 11.31 5.11
N LYS A 56 29.42 12.32 5.45
CA LYS A 56 29.87 13.51 6.18
C LYS A 56 29.05 13.71 7.42
N PHE A 57 29.73 14.02 8.51
CA PHE A 57 29.15 14.22 9.82
C PHE A 57 29.39 15.66 10.27
N GLY A 58 28.40 16.19 10.98
CA GLY A 58 28.47 17.46 11.68
C GLY A 58 29.25 17.31 12.98
N LEU A 59 29.78 18.44 13.46
CA LEU A 59 30.50 18.49 14.72
C LEU A 59 29.50 18.44 15.89
N ASN A 60 29.69 17.51 16.82
CA ASN A 60 29.02 17.52 18.11
C ASN A 60 29.79 18.43 19.10
N PRO A 61 29.18 19.51 19.62
CA PRO A 61 29.83 20.42 20.57
C PRO A 61 30.18 19.79 21.93
N GLU A 62 29.56 18.66 22.29
CA GLU A 62 29.75 18.01 23.59
C GLU A 62 31.02 17.14 23.66
N LEU A 63 31.58 16.78 22.50
CA LEU A 63 32.74 15.90 22.39
C LEU A 63 33.96 16.63 21.81
N PRO A 64 35.19 16.15 22.05
CA PRO A 64 36.38 16.75 21.44
C PRO A 64 36.34 16.65 19.91
N ALA A 65 36.47 17.78 19.21
CA ALA A 65 36.46 17.81 17.73
C ALA A 65 37.55 16.92 17.10
N GLU A 66 38.71 16.81 17.75
CA GLU A 66 39.88 16.10 17.23
C GLU A 66 39.68 14.57 17.09
N ASP A 67 38.73 14.01 17.82
CA ASP A 67 38.44 12.57 17.82
C ASP A 67 37.12 12.24 17.09
N GLN A 68 36.41 13.27 16.63
CA GLN A 68 35.18 13.13 15.84
C GLN A 68 35.49 13.01 14.35
N ILE A 69 34.86 12.04 13.71
CA ILE A 69 34.95 11.84 12.27
C ILE A 69 34.11 12.91 11.57
N ARG A 70 34.73 13.63 10.63
CA ARG A 70 34.07 14.61 9.76
C ARG A 70 33.58 13.98 8.48
N GLU A 71 34.41 13.11 7.89
CA GLU A 71 34.15 12.55 6.57
C GLU A 71 34.79 11.19 6.43
N THR A 72 34.02 10.21 5.95
CA THR A 72 34.52 8.91 5.52
C THR A 72 34.36 8.78 4.02
N VAL A 73 35.41 8.30 3.36
CA VAL A 73 35.45 8.03 1.93
C VAL A 73 35.88 6.59 1.73
N PHE A 74 34.96 5.75 1.29
CA PHE A 74 35.22 4.36 0.91
C PHE A 74 35.36 4.31 -0.62
N ASP A 75 36.59 4.27 -1.12
CA ASP A 75 36.89 4.09 -2.54
C ASP A 75 37.01 2.58 -2.84
N ILE A 76 35.91 2.01 -3.30
CA ILE A 76 35.78 0.58 -3.59
C ILE A 76 36.60 0.21 -4.83
N GLU A 77 36.64 1.10 -5.82
CA GLU A 77 37.36 0.87 -7.07
C GLU A 77 38.88 0.82 -6.85
N ARG A 78 39.42 1.75 -6.07
CA ARG A 78 40.85 1.80 -5.73
C ARG A 78 41.23 0.90 -4.55
N GLY A 79 40.25 0.49 -3.75
CA GLY A 79 40.46 -0.31 -2.55
C GLY A 79 41.09 0.48 -1.39
N ASP A 80 40.81 1.78 -1.35
CA ASP A 80 41.34 2.72 -0.36
C ASP A 80 40.21 3.29 0.50
N VAL A 81 40.45 3.46 1.80
CA VAL A 81 39.50 4.06 2.73
C VAL A 81 40.17 5.25 3.41
N TYR A 82 39.52 6.40 3.38
CA TYR A 82 40.01 7.63 4.01
C TYR A 82 39.05 8.09 5.10
N ILE A 83 39.60 8.36 6.29
CA ILE A 83 38.86 8.94 7.41
C ILE A 83 39.47 10.30 7.74
N TYR A 84 38.64 11.33 7.65
CA TYR A 84 39.00 12.69 7.99
C TYR A 84 38.31 13.07 9.29
N TYR A 85 39.07 13.63 10.23
CA TYR A 85 38.56 14.11 11.51
C TYR A 85 38.27 15.62 11.46
N HIS A 86 37.50 16.13 12.42
CA HIS A 86 37.31 17.58 12.54
C HIS A 86 38.59 18.28 13.01
N TYR A 87 38.67 19.58 12.68
CA TYR A 87 39.75 20.43 13.18
C TYR A 87 39.56 20.66 14.67
N LYS A 88 40.65 20.59 15.42
CA LYS A 88 40.66 21.07 16.80
C LYS A 88 40.58 22.60 16.80
N ASP A 89 39.88 23.17 17.77
CA ASP A 89 39.85 24.61 17.99
C ASP A 89 41.27 25.19 18.05
N GLY A 90 41.53 26.18 17.19
CA GLY A 90 42.83 26.85 17.08
C GLY A 90 43.90 26.10 16.27
N LYS A 91 43.62 24.92 15.68
CA LYS A 91 44.54 24.22 14.76
C LYS A 91 44.05 24.29 13.31
N ILE A 92 44.99 24.49 12.39
CA ILE A 92 44.74 24.55 10.94
C ILE A 92 44.84 23.16 10.28
N THR A 93 45.40 22.17 10.98
CA THR A 93 45.57 20.80 10.48
C THR A 93 44.64 19.82 11.19
N ALA A 94 43.94 18.97 10.43
CA ALA A 94 43.12 17.87 10.94
C ALA A 94 43.86 16.53 10.81
N LYS A 95 43.46 15.55 11.61
CA LYS A 95 43.94 14.17 11.45
C LYS A 95 43.29 13.57 10.20
N GLU A 96 44.08 12.87 9.40
CA GLU A 96 43.61 12.00 8.33
C GLU A 96 44.24 10.62 8.50
N LYS A 97 43.45 9.58 8.27
CA LYS A 97 43.93 8.19 8.34
C LYS A 97 43.55 7.45 7.05
N PRO A 98 44.54 7.11 6.21
CA PRO A 98 44.33 6.23 5.06
C PRO A 98 44.47 4.76 5.48
N TYR A 99 43.55 3.92 5.01
CA TYR A 99 43.54 2.47 5.20
C TYR A 99 43.42 1.76 3.86
N LYS A 100 44.02 0.57 3.74
CA LYS A 100 43.77 -0.34 2.62
C LYS A 100 42.56 -1.20 2.94
N ARG A 101 41.56 -1.18 2.07
CA ARG A 101 40.30 -1.92 2.26
C ARG A 101 40.52 -3.42 2.46
N LYS A 102 41.50 -4.01 1.76
CA LYS A 102 41.87 -5.43 1.92
C LYS A 102 42.29 -5.77 3.34
N ASP A 103 43.02 -4.88 4.00
CA ASP A 103 43.50 -5.11 5.37
C ASP A 103 42.34 -5.04 6.36
N LEU A 104 41.36 -4.17 6.10
CA LEU A 104 40.12 -4.07 6.89
C LEU A 104 39.30 -5.37 6.81
N ILE A 105 39.10 -5.90 5.60
CA ILE A 105 38.34 -7.14 5.35
C ILE A 105 39.03 -8.39 5.93
N ASN A 106 40.36 -8.45 5.81
CA ASN A 106 41.13 -9.60 6.30
C ASN A 106 41.09 -9.65 7.84
N ASN A 107 41.20 -8.50 8.50
CA ASN A 107 41.21 -8.42 9.96
C ASN A 107 39.82 -8.56 10.59
N SER A 108 38.74 -8.32 9.84
CA SER A 108 37.38 -8.66 10.27
C SER A 108 37.09 -10.16 10.17
N SER A 109 37.56 -10.83 9.11
CA SER A 109 37.27 -12.26 8.85
C SER A 109 38.08 -13.24 9.72
N ALA A 110 39.20 -12.80 10.29
CA ALA A 110 40.12 -13.65 11.04
C ALA A 110 39.62 -14.10 12.44
N VAL A 111 38.45 -13.65 12.88
CA VAL A 111 37.92 -13.92 14.23
C VAL A 111 36.70 -14.86 14.24
N ASP A 112 36.09 -15.13 13.08
CA ASP A 112 35.00 -16.12 12.98
C ASP A 112 35.50 -17.59 13.00
N ASP A 113 36.82 -17.79 12.96
CA ASP A 113 37.41 -19.09 13.25
C ASP A 113 37.34 -19.34 14.77
N MET A 114 36.26 -20.02 15.19
CA MET A 114 35.89 -20.43 16.56
C MET A 114 36.99 -21.14 17.38
N ASN A 115 38.18 -21.31 16.83
CA ASN A 115 39.31 -22.02 17.42
C ASN A 115 40.41 -21.10 17.99
N ASN A 116 40.28 -19.77 17.88
CA ASN A 116 41.26 -18.81 18.40
C ASN A 116 40.67 -17.98 19.56
N LYS A 117 40.25 -18.67 20.62
CA LYS A 117 40.03 -18.00 21.91
C LYS A 117 41.39 -17.73 22.54
N GLU A 118 41.62 -16.50 22.97
CA GLU A 118 42.76 -16.04 23.80
C GLU A 118 43.97 -15.41 23.08
N THR A 119 43.74 -14.48 22.15
CA THR A 119 44.73 -13.41 21.92
C THR A 119 44.00 -12.08 22.06
N GLU A 120 44.43 -11.23 23.01
CA GLU A 120 43.89 -9.87 23.15
C GLU A 120 44.01 -9.16 21.81
N GLU A 121 42.86 -8.77 21.23
CA GLU A 121 42.84 -8.01 19.98
C GLU A 121 43.59 -6.70 20.18
N SER A 122 44.55 -6.42 19.30
CA SER A 122 45.26 -5.16 19.34
C SER A 122 44.29 -4.00 19.12
N ALA A 123 44.51 -2.86 19.77
CA ALA A 123 43.71 -1.64 19.55
C ALA A 123 43.60 -1.26 18.06
N LEU A 124 44.63 -1.58 17.26
CA LEU A 124 44.60 -1.37 15.81
C LEU A 124 43.61 -2.30 15.08
N GLN A 125 43.50 -3.56 15.51
CA GLN A 125 42.56 -4.52 14.92
C GLN A 125 41.12 -4.13 15.24
N GLN A 126 40.85 -3.70 16.47
CA GLN A 126 39.55 -3.20 16.88
C GLN A 126 39.15 -1.95 16.08
N GLU A 127 40.08 -1.01 15.88
CA GLU A 127 39.84 0.17 15.03
C GLU A 127 39.51 -0.24 13.59
N GLN A 128 40.29 -1.14 12.99
CA GLN A 128 40.07 -1.60 11.62
C GLN A 128 38.74 -2.34 11.43
N LYS A 129 38.33 -3.17 12.41
CA LYS A 129 37.01 -3.81 12.44
C LYS A 129 35.89 -2.78 12.45
N LYS A 130 35.97 -1.79 13.34
CA LYS A 130 34.98 -0.71 13.42
C LYS A 130 34.86 0.06 12.09
N ILE A 131 35.98 0.30 11.41
CA ILE A 131 35.96 0.96 10.09
C ILE A 131 35.30 0.08 9.03
N HIS A 132 35.55 -1.23 9.06
CA HIS A 132 34.88 -2.16 8.15
C HIS A 132 33.39 -2.25 8.41
N GLU A 133 32.97 -2.30 9.68
CA GLU A 133 31.56 -2.22 10.08
C GLU A 133 30.90 -0.94 9.57
N MET A 134 31.58 0.21 9.68
CA MET A 134 31.08 1.47 9.11
C MET A 134 30.88 1.40 7.58
N GLU A 135 31.76 0.71 6.85
CA GLU A 135 31.59 0.50 5.41
C GLU A 135 30.34 -0.33 5.11
N ILE A 136 30.16 -1.43 5.85
CA ILE A 136 29.01 -2.33 5.74
C ILE A 136 27.71 -1.60 6.09
N ASP A 137 27.69 -0.83 7.18
CA ASP A 137 26.53 -0.06 7.61
C ASP A 137 26.18 1.03 6.59
N CYS A 138 27.18 1.73 6.05
CA CYS A 138 26.96 2.70 4.99
C CYS A 138 26.28 2.04 3.79
N HIS A 139 26.77 0.87 3.37
CA HIS A 139 26.20 0.12 2.25
C HIS A 139 24.76 -0.35 2.53
N HIS A 140 24.50 -0.93 3.70
CA HIS A 140 23.17 -1.38 4.09
C HIS A 140 22.17 -0.23 4.14
N GLN A 141 22.54 0.89 4.73
CA GLN A 141 21.63 2.03 4.84
C GLN A 141 21.30 2.65 3.47
N ILE A 142 22.25 2.63 2.52
CA ILE A 142 22.01 3.07 1.14
C ILE A 142 21.00 2.13 0.46
N ASN A 143 21.20 0.80 0.56
CA ASN A 143 20.31 -0.18 -0.06
C ASN A 143 18.91 -0.20 0.59
N ALA A 144 18.82 -0.09 1.91
CA ALA A 144 17.55 -0.04 2.63
C ALA A 144 16.72 1.19 2.22
N GLN A 145 17.38 2.32 1.96
CA GLN A 145 16.71 3.53 1.49
C GLN A 145 16.15 3.34 0.07
N GLU A 146 16.90 2.72 -0.84
CA GLU A 146 16.41 2.42 -2.19
C GLU A 146 15.24 1.42 -2.17
N GLU A 147 15.28 0.42 -1.28
CA GLU A 147 14.17 -0.51 -1.07
C GLU A 147 12.92 0.20 -0.53
N SER A 148 13.07 1.12 0.42
CA SER A 148 11.98 1.95 0.92
C SER A 148 11.39 2.85 -0.18
N ALA A 149 12.25 3.46 -1.02
CA ALA A 149 11.80 4.26 -2.15
C ALA A 149 11.06 3.41 -3.21
N LEU A 150 11.52 2.19 -3.47
CA LEU A 150 10.88 1.25 -4.40
C LEU A 150 9.50 0.81 -3.89
N THR A 151 9.40 0.41 -2.62
CA THR A 151 8.13 0.01 -1.99
C THR A 151 7.13 1.16 -1.96
N GLU A 152 7.59 2.40 -1.67
CA GLU A 152 6.73 3.57 -1.74
C GLU A 152 6.22 3.83 -3.17
N LYS A 153 7.09 3.72 -4.18
CA LYS A 153 6.71 3.86 -5.58
C LYS A 153 5.67 2.82 -6.01
N GLU A 154 5.86 1.56 -5.63
CA GLU A 154 4.90 0.48 -5.92
C GLU A 154 3.55 0.72 -5.23
N ALA A 155 3.57 1.16 -3.98
CA ALA A 155 2.37 1.54 -3.25
C ALA A 155 1.63 2.71 -3.92
N ARG A 156 2.36 3.74 -4.39
CA ARG A 156 1.80 4.87 -5.14
C ARG A 156 1.14 4.40 -6.44
N VAL A 157 1.82 3.58 -7.25
CA VAL A 157 1.27 3.04 -8.50
C VAL A 157 0.01 2.21 -8.24
N THR A 158 0.00 1.42 -7.17
CA THR A 158 -1.16 0.61 -6.79
C THR A 158 -2.35 1.49 -6.39
N LYS A 159 -2.12 2.50 -5.55
CA LYS A 159 -3.13 3.49 -5.17
C LYS A 159 -3.65 4.28 -6.37
N GLU A 160 -2.79 4.67 -7.31
CA GLU A 160 -3.22 5.35 -8.53
C GLU A 160 -4.13 4.47 -9.40
N LYS A 161 -3.80 3.18 -9.54
CA LYS A 161 -4.66 2.21 -10.24
C LYS A 161 -6.01 2.05 -9.55
N GLU A 162 -6.02 2.00 -8.21
CA GLU A 162 -7.25 1.93 -7.42
C GLU A 162 -8.10 3.21 -7.57
N ILE A 163 -7.47 4.39 -7.58
CA ILE A 163 -8.18 5.65 -7.85
C ILE A 163 -8.75 5.64 -9.27
N MET A 164 -8.00 5.17 -10.26
CA MET A 164 -8.49 5.06 -11.64
C MET A 164 -9.66 4.06 -11.77
N SER A 165 -9.58 2.89 -11.14
CA SER A 165 -10.68 1.93 -11.14
C SER A 165 -11.90 2.49 -10.43
N ASN A 166 -11.73 3.17 -9.29
CA ASN A 166 -12.81 3.84 -8.58
C ASN A 166 -13.43 4.97 -9.42
N ARG A 167 -12.66 5.68 -10.25
CA ARG A 167 -13.19 6.69 -11.18
C ARG A 167 -13.96 6.08 -12.36
N LEU A 168 -13.59 4.89 -12.81
CA LEU A 168 -14.28 4.15 -13.88
C LEU A 168 -15.57 3.48 -13.36
N ASN A 169 -15.56 3.02 -12.10
CA ASN A 169 -16.66 2.28 -11.49
C ASN A 169 -17.64 3.17 -10.72
N ASN A 170 -17.21 4.33 -10.24
CA ASN A 170 -18.15 5.36 -9.77
C ASN A 170 -18.76 6.01 -11.00
N ASP A 171 -19.96 5.56 -11.38
CA ASP A 171 -20.86 6.36 -12.19
C ASP A 171 -20.92 7.75 -11.55
N GLN A 172 -20.32 8.76 -12.20
CA GLN A 172 -20.39 10.13 -11.71
C GLN A 172 -21.85 10.55 -11.50
N GLU A 173 -22.78 9.97 -12.26
CA GLU A 173 -24.22 10.12 -12.02
C GLU A 173 -24.67 9.74 -10.62
N VAL A 174 -24.14 8.67 -10.01
CA VAL A 174 -24.54 8.22 -8.67
C VAL A 174 -24.02 9.18 -7.60
N ILE A 175 -22.76 9.62 -7.69
CA ILE A 175 -22.19 10.60 -6.75
C ILE A 175 -22.88 11.97 -6.87
N PHE A 176 -23.14 12.45 -8.10
CA PHE A 176 -23.84 13.72 -8.34
C PHE A 176 -25.35 13.66 -8.03
N LYS A 177 -25.96 12.48 -7.98
CA LYS A 177 -27.36 12.30 -7.57
C LYS A 177 -27.51 12.12 -6.05
N ASP A 178 -26.61 11.38 -5.42
CA ASP A 178 -26.80 10.90 -4.04
C ASP A 178 -26.04 11.71 -2.97
N ILE A 179 -24.96 12.43 -3.33
CA ILE A 179 -24.08 13.09 -2.34
C ILE A 179 -24.11 14.63 -2.45
N LEU A 180 -24.23 15.19 -3.65
CA LEU A 180 -24.22 16.63 -3.88
C LEU A 180 -25.59 17.11 -4.34
N GLU A 181 -26.29 17.84 -3.47
CA GLU A 181 -27.49 18.57 -3.90
C GLU A 181 -27.13 19.59 -5.00
N LYS A 182 -27.86 19.55 -6.12
CA LYS A 182 -27.73 20.55 -7.19
C LYS A 182 -27.83 21.97 -6.63
N SER A 183 -26.94 22.85 -7.07
CA SER A 183 -26.98 24.29 -6.79
C SER A 183 -28.36 24.86 -7.15
N TYR A 184 -28.83 25.86 -6.40
CA TYR A 184 -30.09 26.56 -6.69
C TYR A 184 -30.17 27.06 -8.14
N TYR A 185 -29.04 27.50 -8.70
CA TYR A 185 -28.95 27.96 -10.09
C TYR A 185 -29.10 26.80 -11.09
N ASP A 186 -28.55 25.62 -10.79
CA ASP A 186 -28.70 24.43 -11.63
C ASP A 186 -30.12 23.86 -11.54
N LYS A 187 -30.72 23.86 -10.34
CA LYS A 187 -32.14 23.52 -10.14
C LYS A 187 -33.05 24.45 -10.94
N ALA A 188 -32.76 25.76 -10.97
CA ALA A 188 -33.53 26.73 -11.76
C ALA A 188 -33.33 26.56 -13.27
N ARG A 189 -32.09 26.31 -13.72
CA ARG A 189 -31.77 26.06 -15.13
C ARG A 189 -32.38 24.76 -15.64
N ASP A 190 -32.39 23.71 -14.82
CA ASP A 190 -33.05 22.45 -15.13
C ASP A 190 -34.57 22.62 -15.19
N LYS A 191 -35.19 23.39 -14.29
CA LYS A 191 -36.62 23.73 -14.40
C LYS A 191 -36.93 24.52 -15.67
N MET A 192 -36.04 25.41 -16.12
CA MET A 192 -36.21 26.18 -17.35
C MET A 192 -36.02 25.29 -18.60
N LYS A 193 -35.08 24.34 -18.56
CA LYS A 193 -34.89 23.32 -19.60
C LYS A 193 -36.03 22.29 -19.62
N GLN A 194 -36.56 21.90 -18.46
CA GLN A 194 -37.73 21.02 -18.34
C GLN A 194 -39.01 21.74 -18.74
N GLY A 195 -39.12 23.06 -18.54
CA GLY A 195 -40.22 23.86 -19.08
C GLY A 195 -40.21 23.90 -20.61
N LYS A 196 -39.03 24.09 -21.22
CA LYS A 196 -38.86 24.02 -22.68
C LYS A 196 -39.01 22.61 -23.25
N LYS A 197 -38.49 21.59 -22.56
CA LYS A 197 -38.73 20.19 -22.92
C LYS A 197 -40.20 19.82 -22.75
N LYS A 198 -40.91 20.29 -21.73
CA LYS A 198 -42.36 20.04 -21.60
C LYS A 198 -43.18 20.65 -22.73
N GLU A 199 -42.74 21.75 -23.34
CA GLU A 199 -43.39 22.33 -24.53
C GLU A 199 -43.05 21.56 -25.83
N GLU A 200 -41.88 20.91 -25.93
CA GLU A 200 -41.51 20.05 -27.08
C GLU A 200 -41.88 18.56 -26.89
N GLU A 201 -42.08 18.10 -25.66
CA GLU A 201 -42.33 16.71 -25.23
C GLU A 201 -43.79 16.51 -24.80
N ASP A 202 -44.68 17.47 -25.04
CA ASP A 202 -46.14 17.25 -25.06
C ASP A 202 -46.59 16.41 -26.28
N THR A 203 -45.64 15.88 -27.05
CA THR A 203 -45.85 14.76 -27.98
C THR A 203 -45.33 13.40 -27.46
N GLY A 204 -44.78 13.32 -26.24
CA GLY A 204 -44.16 12.11 -25.71
C GLY A 204 -44.65 11.74 -24.30
N LYS A 205 -45.77 11.03 -24.21
CA LYS A 205 -46.26 10.41 -22.97
C LYS A 205 -45.14 9.59 -22.31
N GLU A 206 -44.82 9.87 -21.03
CA GLU A 206 -44.25 8.85 -20.15
C GLU A 206 -45.17 7.64 -20.25
N GLN A 207 -44.69 6.52 -20.80
CA GLN A 207 -45.46 5.29 -20.82
C GLN A 207 -45.62 4.82 -19.36
N GLU A 208 -46.76 5.14 -18.77
CA GLU A 208 -47.25 4.51 -17.55
C GLU A 208 -47.11 2.99 -17.74
N LYS A 209 -46.17 2.38 -17.00
CA LYS A 209 -45.96 0.93 -17.07
C LYS A 209 -47.22 0.26 -16.53
N ASP A 210 -47.98 -0.37 -17.42
CA ASP A 210 -49.16 -1.13 -17.04
C ASP A 210 -48.75 -2.40 -16.29
N PHE A 211 -48.80 -2.35 -14.96
CA PHE A 211 -48.49 -3.46 -14.07
C PHE A 211 -49.51 -4.61 -14.15
N LEU A 212 -50.70 -4.34 -14.69
CA LEU A 212 -51.76 -5.34 -14.87
C LEU A 212 -51.65 -6.03 -16.22
N TYR A 213 -51.00 -5.43 -17.21
CA TYR A 213 -50.82 -6.01 -18.55
C TYR A 213 -50.39 -7.50 -18.54
N PRO A 214 -49.36 -7.92 -17.77
CA PRO A 214 -48.95 -9.34 -17.76
C PRO A 214 -49.97 -10.29 -17.10
N ILE A 215 -50.93 -9.75 -16.35
CA ILE A 215 -52.03 -10.49 -15.72
C ILE A 215 -53.21 -10.54 -16.69
N LEU A 216 -53.53 -9.42 -17.34
CA LEU A 216 -54.55 -9.32 -18.38
C LEU A 216 -54.22 -10.21 -19.58
N GLU A 217 -52.96 -10.27 -19.99
CA GLU A 217 -52.47 -11.17 -21.04
C GLU A 217 -52.64 -12.65 -20.64
N LYS A 218 -52.28 -12.99 -19.40
CA LYS A 218 -52.44 -14.37 -18.87
C LYS A 218 -53.90 -14.81 -18.82
N LEU A 219 -54.80 -13.87 -18.49
CA LEU A 219 -56.25 -14.12 -18.41
C LEU A 219 -56.97 -13.93 -19.75
N ARG A 220 -56.25 -13.53 -20.81
CA ARG A 220 -56.78 -13.21 -22.15
C ARG A 220 -57.84 -12.11 -22.13
N PHE A 221 -57.66 -11.13 -21.25
CA PHE A 221 -58.53 -9.96 -21.12
C PHE A 221 -58.00 -8.72 -21.87
N THR A 222 -56.96 -8.87 -22.68
CA THR A 222 -56.34 -7.79 -23.46
C THR A 222 -57.21 -7.26 -24.60
N GLU A 223 -58.16 -8.06 -25.08
CA GLU A 223 -59.05 -7.70 -26.20
C GLU A 223 -60.44 -7.19 -25.74
N ILE A 224 -60.68 -7.14 -24.43
CA ILE A 224 -61.97 -6.75 -23.84
C ILE A 224 -61.94 -5.26 -23.48
N SER A 225 -62.90 -4.49 -24.00
CA SER A 225 -62.95 -3.03 -23.79
C SER A 225 -63.32 -2.63 -22.36
N GLU A 226 -64.17 -3.42 -21.68
CA GLU A 226 -64.57 -3.20 -20.29
C GLU A 226 -64.69 -4.54 -19.56
N LEU A 227 -63.98 -4.68 -18.43
CA LEU A 227 -64.04 -5.87 -17.58
C LEU A 227 -65.38 -5.91 -16.85
N THR A 228 -66.04 -7.08 -16.84
CA THR A 228 -67.16 -7.31 -15.93
C THR A 228 -66.67 -7.37 -14.48
N GLN A 229 -67.58 -7.18 -13.51
CA GLN A 229 -67.24 -7.26 -12.09
C GLN A 229 -66.55 -8.58 -11.71
N GLU A 230 -66.98 -9.70 -12.32
CA GLU A 230 -66.39 -11.02 -12.08
C GLU A 230 -64.96 -11.12 -12.65
N GLN A 231 -64.72 -10.61 -13.86
CA GLN A 231 -63.39 -10.60 -14.49
C GLN A 231 -62.42 -9.68 -13.74
N ALA A 232 -62.88 -8.52 -13.26
CA ALA A 232 -62.08 -7.62 -12.44
C ALA A 232 -61.69 -8.25 -11.09
N MET A 233 -62.60 -9.03 -10.48
CA MET A 233 -62.32 -9.81 -9.28
C MET A 233 -61.28 -10.91 -9.54
N GLU A 234 -61.33 -11.56 -10.70
CA GLU A 234 -60.34 -12.56 -11.10
C GLU A 234 -58.94 -11.95 -11.28
N VAL A 235 -58.82 -10.81 -11.99
CA VAL A 235 -57.57 -10.05 -12.15
C VAL A 235 -56.98 -9.68 -10.78
N LYS A 236 -57.83 -9.16 -9.87
CA LYS A 236 -57.43 -8.82 -8.50
C LYS A 236 -56.90 -10.04 -7.74
N ASN A 237 -57.58 -11.17 -7.82
CA ASN A 237 -57.17 -12.40 -7.13
C ASN A 237 -55.82 -12.92 -7.65
N VAL A 238 -55.60 -12.91 -8.96
CA VAL A 238 -54.32 -13.31 -9.57
C VAL A 238 -53.19 -12.33 -9.20
N ALA A 239 -53.48 -11.03 -9.16
CA ALA A 239 -52.51 -10.03 -8.71
C ALA A 239 -52.10 -10.23 -7.26
N LEU A 240 -53.08 -10.45 -6.37
CA LEU A 240 -52.83 -10.73 -4.94
C LEU A 240 -52.08 -12.04 -4.74
N GLN A 241 -52.40 -13.08 -5.51
CA GLN A 241 -51.69 -14.35 -5.46
C GLN A 241 -50.22 -14.19 -5.89
N ARG A 242 -49.96 -13.49 -7.01
CA ARG A 242 -48.58 -13.19 -7.45
C ARG A 242 -47.81 -12.38 -6.42
N LEU A 243 -48.45 -11.39 -5.78
CA LEU A 243 -47.84 -10.61 -4.72
C LEU A 243 -47.47 -11.50 -3.53
N LYS A 244 -48.39 -12.38 -3.10
CA LYS A 244 -48.15 -13.36 -2.04
C LYS A 244 -46.98 -14.29 -2.38
N GLU A 245 -46.97 -14.89 -3.57
CA GLU A 245 -45.89 -15.75 -4.03
C GLU A 245 -44.54 -15.02 -4.03
N ARG A 246 -44.50 -13.78 -4.52
CA ARG A 246 -43.29 -12.96 -4.54
C ARG A 246 -42.79 -12.62 -3.13
N LEU A 247 -43.70 -12.32 -2.20
CA LEU A 247 -43.35 -12.07 -0.80
C LEU A 247 -42.82 -13.33 -0.13
N LEU A 248 -43.42 -14.49 -0.38
CA LEU A 248 -42.95 -15.78 0.13
C LEU A 248 -41.57 -16.14 -0.42
N ILE A 249 -41.34 -15.99 -1.73
CA ILE A 249 -40.02 -16.21 -2.35
C ILE A 249 -38.99 -15.27 -1.74
N ARG A 250 -39.33 -13.99 -1.56
CA ARG A 250 -38.44 -13.02 -0.94
C ARG A 250 -38.10 -13.41 0.50
N ALA A 251 -39.08 -13.81 1.30
CA ALA A 251 -38.87 -14.29 2.66
C ALA A 251 -37.97 -15.54 2.68
N GLN A 252 -38.21 -16.51 1.78
CA GLN A 252 -37.38 -17.70 1.65
C GLN A 252 -35.93 -17.38 1.26
N ILE A 253 -35.72 -16.41 0.36
CA ILE A 253 -34.36 -15.95 0.00
C ILE A 253 -33.67 -15.31 1.20
N ILE A 254 -34.37 -14.47 1.96
CA ILE A 254 -33.83 -13.81 3.15
C ILE A 254 -33.46 -14.85 4.21
N GLN A 255 -34.35 -15.80 4.48
CA GLN A 255 -34.11 -16.89 5.43
C GLN A 255 -32.94 -17.77 5.01
N SER A 256 -32.87 -18.18 3.74
CA SER A 256 -31.76 -18.98 3.22
C SER A 256 -30.41 -18.25 3.35
N ARG A 257 -30.38 -16.93 3.13
CA ARG A 257 -29.16 -16.13 3.34
C ARG A 257 -28.79 -16.00 4.81
N LEU A 258 -29.77 -15.83 5.69
CA LEU A 258 -29.55 -15.79 7.13
C LEU A 258 -28.93 -17.11 7.62
N GLU A 259 -29.47 -18.25 7.18
CA GLU A 259 -28.93 -19.59 7.48
C GLU A 259 -27.51 -19.81 6.94
N GLN A 260 -27.20 -19.26 5.76
CA GLN A 260 -25.85 -19.34 5.18
C GLN A 260 -24.84 -18.53 5.99
N GLU A 261 -25.16 -17.29 6.37
CA GLU A 261 -24.27 -16.42 7.15
C GLU A 261 -24.07 -16.97 8.58
N THR A 262 -25.13 -17.49 9.23
CA THR A 262 -25.01 -18.12 10.56
C THR A 262 -24.16 -19.39 10.52
N LYS A 263 -24.34 -20.23 9.49
CA LYS A 263 -23.51 -21.41 9.28
C LYS A 263 -22.05 -21.06 9.01
N ALA A 264 -21.78 -20.05 8.17
CA ALA A 264 -20.42 -19.60 7.89
C ALA A 264 -19.70 -19.11 9.16
N LEU A 265 -20.41 -18.40 10.04
CA LEU A 265 -19.88 -17.97 11.34
C LEU A 265 -19.59 -19.18 12.25
N GLN A 266 -20.49 -20.16 12.28
CA GLN A 266 -20.30 -21.40 13.04
C GLN A 266 -19.10 -22.22 12.53
N ASP A 267 -18.92 -22.33 11.21
CA ASP A 267 -17.81 -23.05 10.59
C ASP A 267 -16.47 -22.33 10.84
N ALA A 268 -16.47 -20.99 10.80
CA ALA A 268 -15.30 -20.18 11.17
C ALA A 268 -14.91 -20.39 12.64
N PHE A 269 -15.89 -20.42 13.56
CA PHE A 269 -15.67 -20.70 14.97
C PHE A 269 -15.12 -22.13 15.20
N GLN A 270 -15.68 -23.13 14.51
CA GLN A 270 -15.17 -24.50 14.59
C GLN A 270 -13.74 -24.62 14.06
N SER A 271 -13.41 -23.90 12.99
CA SER A 271 -12.08 -23.90 12.39
C SER A 271 -11.04 -23.30 13.34
N LEU A 272 -11.38 -22.19 14.01
CA LEU A 272 -10.52 -21.59 15.05
C LEU A 272 -10.35 -22.56 16.23
N LYS A 273 -11.44 -23.17 16.72
CA LYS A 273 -11.40 -24.14 17.81
C LYS A 273 -10.53 -25.37 17.50
N ARG A 274 -10.49 -25.82 16.23
CA ARG A 274 -9.63 -26.94 15.79
C ARG A 274 -8.15 -26.60 15.80
N LYS A 275 -7.76 -25.33 15.63
CA LYS A 275 -6.36 -24.90 15.67
C LYS A 275 -5.79 -24.93 17.09
N GLY A 276 -6.64 -24.81 18.13
CA GLY A 276 -6.24 -24.96 19.53
C GLY A 276 -5.03 -24.09 19.89
N ASP A 277 -3.98 -24.70 20.44
CA ASP A 277 -2.74 -24.02 20.85
C ASP A 277 -1.86 -23.52 19.67
N HIS A 278 -2.21 -23.84 18.42
CA HIS A 278 -1.52 -23.34 17.22
C HIS A 278 -2.18 -22.07 16.63
N THR A 279 -3.11 -21.47 17.37
CA THR A 279 -3.77 -20.23 16.94
C THR A 279 -2.78 -19.07 17.01
N THR A 280 -2.56 -18.41 15.88
CA THR A 280 -1.72 -17.22 15.82
C THR A 280 -2.54 -15.95 16.10
N THR A 281 -1.88 -14.88 16.53
CA THR A 281 -2.52 -13.57 16.72
C THR A 281 -3.18 -13.04 15.43
N GLU A 282 -2.67 -13.43 14.28
CA GLU A 282 -3.22 -13.07 12.97
C GLU A 282 -4.49 -13.87 12.64
N ASP A 283 -4.57 -15.14 13.04
CA ASP A 283 -5.77 -15.97 12.92
C ASP A 283 -6.93 -15.45 13.79
N GLU A 284 -6.63 -14.94 14.99
CA GLU A 284 -7.62 -14.31 15.89
C GLU A 284 -8.19 -13.03 15.26
N HIS A 285 -7.32 -12.17 14.75
CA HIS A 285 -7.73 -10.93 14.10
C HIS A 285 -8.55 -11.18 12.82
N GLU A 286 -8.20 -12.20 12.03
CA GLU A 286 -8.99 -12.59 10.86
C GLU A 286 -10.38 -13.13 11.24
N TYR A 287 -10.47 -13.89 12.35
CA TYR A 287 -11.75 -14.35 12.88
C TYR A 287 -12.61 -13.18 13.38
N GLU A 288 -12.06 -12.23 14.14
CA GLU A 288 -12.80 -11.03 14.59
C GLU A 288 -13.36 -10.22 13.43
N LYS A 289 -12.59 -10.04 12.35
CA LYS A 289 -13.06 -9.36 11.14
C LYS A 289 -14.21 -10.12 10.47
N LYS A 290 -14.16 -11.46 10.45
CA LYS A 290 -15.26 -12.30 9.93
C LYS A 290 -16.50 -12.22 10.81
N VAL A 291 -16.35 -12.20 12.13
CA VAL A 291 -17.46 -12.08 13.09
C VAL A 291 -18.15 -10.72 12.96
N THR A 292 -17.40 -9.62 12.93
CA THR A 292 -17.98 -8.27 12.79
C THR A 292 -18.75 -8.11 11.48
N ALA A 293 -18.18 -8.57 10.35
CA ALA A 293 -18.84 -8.52 9.05
C ALA A 293 -20.11 -9.41 8.99
N ALA A 294 -20.06 -10.61 9.56
CA ALA A 294 -21.20 -11.53 9.59
C ALA A 294 -22.31 -11.02 10.50
N ASN A 295 -21.99 -10.48 11.69
CA ASN A 295 -22.96 -9.91 12.62
C ASN A 295 -23.76 -8.75 11.99
N PHE A 296 -23.08 -7.84 11.28
CA PHE A 296 -23.75 -6.75 10.58
C PHE A 296 -24.75 -7.25 9.52
N LYS A 297 -24.37 -8.28 8.74
CA LYS A 297 -25.27 -8.87 7.75
C LYS A 297 -26.44 -9.62 8.39
N ILE A 298 -26.18 -10.35 9.48
CA ILE A 298 -27.20 -11.08 10.24
C ILE A 298 -28.23 -10.09 10.77
N GLU A 299 -27.82 -8.99 11.39
CA GLU A 299 -28.71 -7.95 11.91
C GLU A 299 -29.67 -7.41 10.84
N ILE A 300 -29.13 -7.03 9.68
CA ILE A 300 -29.95 -6.56 8.53
C ILE A 300 -30.91 -7.64 8.03
N LEU A 301 -30.45 -8.89 7.94
CA LEU A 301 -31.28 -10.00 7.47
C LEU A 301 -32.37 -10.37 8.48
N THR A 302 -32.09 -10.29 9.78
CA THR A 302 -33.05 -10.51 10.86
C THR A 302 -34.12 -9.41 10.88
N GLU A 303 -33.73 -8.15 10.72
CA GLU A 303 -34.69 -7.03 10.59
C GLU A 303 -35.60 -7.21 9.38
N ARG A 304 -35.06 -7.68 8.25
CA ARG A 304 -35.84 -7.93 7.02
C ARG A 304 -36.68 -9.20 7.03
N ALA A 305 -36.39 -10.12 7.94
CA ALA A 305 -37.13 -11.36 8.12
C ALA A 305 -38.25 -11.24 9.17
N SER A 306 -38.17 -10.22 10.04
CA SER A 306 -39.19 -9.87 11.04
C SER A 306 -40.35 -9.08 10.42
#